data_AF-A0A4S1ZKZ2-F1
#
_entry.id   AF-A0A4S1ZKZ2-F1
#
_cell.length_a   1.000
_cell.length_b   1.000
_cell.length_c   1.000
_cell.angle_alpha   90.00
_cell.angle_beta   90.00
_cell.angle_gamma   90.00
#
_symmetry.space_group_name_H-M   'P 1'
#
loop_
_entity.id
_entity.type
_entity.pdbx_description
1 polymer ?
#
loop_
_entity_poly.entity_id
_entity_poly.type
_entity_poly.pdbx_seq_one_letter_code
_entity_poly.pdbx_strand_id
1 'polypeptide(L)' 'MMGFTEDLLNCVVSDIEQNWERLRGNLSYFVERVRKSGLSVNDLDNYLTLHGDTCPECVNQVFATIVYEEFLSPKGGDK' A
#
# COMPACT_ATOMS: atom_id res chain seq x y z
N MET A 1 -15.14 7.10 13.02
CA MET A 1 -15.55 7.07 11.60
C MET A 1 -14.42 6.36 10.85
N MET A 2 -14.43 5.02 10.85
CA MET A 2 -13.34 4.20 10.27
C MET A 2 -13.75 3.46 8.99
N GLY A 3 -15.05 3.42 8.67
CA GLY A 3 -15.56 2.59 7.58
C GLY A 3 -15.11 3.00 6.17
N PHE A 4 -14.85 4.28 5.91
CA PHE A 4 -14.45 4.73 4.56
C PHE A 4 -13.01 4.33 4.20
N THR A 5 -12.08 4.48 5.16
CA THR A 5 -10.67 4.11 4.96
C THR A 5 -10.50 2.59 4.87
N GLU A 6 -11.23 1.84 5.69
CA GLU A 6 -11.20 0.37 5.67
C GLU A 6 -11.79 -0.19 4.37
N ASP A 7 -12.90 0.39 3.87
CA ASP A 7 -13.49 0.01 2.58
C ASP A 7 -12.52 0.30 1.42
N LEU A 8 -11.84 1.45 1.45
CA LEU A 8 -10.83 1.81 0.46
C LEU A 8 -9.63 0.86 0.50
N LEU A 9 -9.12 0.53 1.69
CA LEU A 9 -8.04 -0.44 1.87
C LEU A 9 -8.44 -1.80 1.31
N ASN A 10 -9.61 -2.33 1.68
CA ASN A 10 -10.10 -3.61 1.19
C ASN A 10 -10.27 -3.62 -0.34
N CYS A 11 -10.72 -2.52 -0.93
CA CYS A 11 -10.84 -2.35 -2.37
C CYS A 11 -9.47 -2.39 -3.05
N VAL A 12 -8.48 -1.67 -2.51
CA VAL A 12 -7.10 -1.65 -3.03
C VAL A 12 -6.44 -3.03 -2.91
N VAL A 13 -6.58 -3.69 -1.76
CA VAL A 13 -6.06 -5.05 -1.50
C VAL A 13 -6.64 -6.02 -2.52
N SER A 14 -7.97 -6.04 -2.68
CA SER A 14 -8.66 -6.91 -3.64
C SER A 14 -8.25 -6.64 -5.09
N ASP A 15 -8.03 -5.38 -5.45
CA ASP A 15 -7.58 -5.00 -6.79
C ASP A 15 -6.15 -5.49 -7.06
N ILE A 16 -5.25 -5.35 -6.09
CA ILE A 16 -3.87 -5.86 -6.19
C ILE A 16 -3.92 -7.37 -6.39
N GLU A 17 -4.59 -8.12 -5.52
CA GLU A 17 -4.67 -9.58 -5.60
C GLU A 17 -5.20 -10.06 -6.96
N GLN A 18 -6.34 -9.53 -7.40
CA GLN A 18 -6.99 -9.99 -8.63
C GLN A 18 -6.20 -9.62 -9.89
N ASN A 19 -5.45 -8.52 -9.87
CA ASN A 19 -4.70 -8.06 -11.03
C ASN A 19 -3.21 -8.41 -10.96
N TRP A 20 -2.71 -8.93 -9.85
CA TRP A 20 -1.28 -9.19 -9.63
C TRP A 20 -0.72 -10.13 -10.70
N GLU A 21 -1.30 -11.33 -10.83
CA GLU A 21 -0.88 -12.31 -11.84
C GLU A 21 -1.14 -11.80 -13.27
N ARG A 22 -2.27 -11.11 -13.48
CA ARG A 22 -2.66 -10.54 -14.77
C ARG A 22 -1.65 -9.52 -15.29
N LEU A 23 -1.07 -8.73 -14.39
CA LEU A 23 -0.04 -7.73 -14.67
C LEU A 23 1.39 -8.27 -14.45
N ARG A 24 1.55 -9.60 -14.29
CA ARG A 24 2.83 -10.28 -14.04
C ARG A 24 3.61 -9.73 -12.85
N GLY A 25 2.93 -9.34 -11.79
CA GLY A 25 3.54 -8.80 -10.57
C GLY A 25 4.22 -7.44 -10.78
N ASN A 26 3.62 -6.57 -11.60
CA ASN A 26 4.17 -5.23 -11.84
C ASN A 26 4.02 -4.33 -10.60
N LEU A 27 5.00 -4.42 -9.70
CA LEU A 27 5.05 -3.69 -8.43
C LEU A 27 4.91 -2.17 -8.63
N SER A 28 5.65 -1.56 -9.55
CA SER A 28 5.62 -0.11 -9.78
C SER A 28 4.24 0.40 -10.19
N TYR A 29 3.50 -0.37 -11.01
CA TYR A 29 2.14 -0.02 -11.40
C TYR A 29 1.20 0.03 -10.19
N PHE A 30 1.27 -0.99 -9.33
CA PHE A 30 0.43 -1.04 -8.13
C PHE A 30 0.82 0.04 -7.13
N VAL A 31 2.11 0.27 -6.90
CA VAL A 31 2.60 1.36 -6.04
C VAL A 31 2.04 2.71 -6.47
N GLU A 32 2.11 3.03 -7.77
CA GLU A 32 1.55 4.29 -8.27
C GLU A 32 0.03 4.38 -8.10
N ARG A 33 -0.67 3.25 -8.31
CA ARG A 33 -2.12 3.17 -8.13
C ARG A 33 -2.55 3.38 -6.68
N VAL A 34 -1.84 2.76 -5.72
CA VAL A 34 -2.10 2.96 -4.29
C VAL A 34 -1.83 4.41 -3.90
N ARG A 35 -0.75 5.03 -4.39
CA ARG A 35 -0.48 6.46 -4.15
C ARG A 35 -1.59 7.37 -4.69
N LYS A 36 -2.21 7.01 -5.80
CA LYS A 36 -3.35 7.75 -6.40
C LYS A 36 -4.68 7.53 -5.67
N SER A 37 -4.80 6.51 -4.82
CA SER A 37 -6.03 6.20 -4.08
C SER A 37 -6.34 7.22 -2.98
N GLY A 38 -5.34 7.99 -2.54
CA GLY A 38 -5.47 8.94 -1.43
C GLY A 38 -5.29 8.33 -0.05
N LEU A 39 -4.89 7.05 0.04
CA LEU A 39 -4.47 6.42 1.30
C LEU A 39 -3.17 7.06 1.80
N SER A 40 -3.11 7.34 3.10
CA SER A 40 -1.89 7.86 3.72
C SER A 40 -0.93 6.72 4.00
N VAL A 41 0.36 7.03 4.05
CA VAL A 41 1.42 6.07 4.45
C VAL A 41 1.10 5.43 5.80
N ASN A 42 0.56 6.20 6.75
CA ASN A 42 0.18 5.71 8.07
C ASN A 42 -0.99 4.70 8.02
N ASP A 43 -1.90 4.82 7.05
CA ASP A 43 -2.97 3.85 6.86
C ASP A 43 -2.41 2.52 6.34
N LEU A 44 -1.45 2.60 5.41
CA LEU A 44 -0.75 1.42 4.87
C LEU A 44 0.10 0.72 5.93
N ASP A 45 0.85 1.48 6.73
CA ASP A 45 1.69 0.96 7.83
C ASP A 45 0.85 0.31 8.92
N ASN A 46 -0.26 0.94 9.31
CA ASN A 46 -1.20 0.36 10.27
C ASN A 46 -1.83 -0.94 9.71
N TYR A 47 -2.18 -0.96 8.42
CA TYR A 47 -2.69 -2.16 7.78
C TYR A 47 -1.65 -3.30 7.79
N LEU A 48 -0.39 -3.02 7.45
CA LEU A 48 0.71 -3.99 7.53
C LEU A 48 0.92 -4.51 8.96
N THR A 49 0.81 -3.63 9.96
CA THR A 49 0.95 -4.01 11.37
C THR A 49 -0.19 -4.94 11.84
N LEU A 50 -1.41 -4.68 11.38
CA LEU A 50 -2.60 -5.44 11.80
C LEU A 50 -2.78 -6.73 11.00
N HIS A 51 -2.42 -6.73 9.73
CA HIS A 51 -2.76 -7.80 8.78
C HIS A 51 -1.55 -8.43 8.09
N GLY A 52 -0.31 -7.98 8.35
CA GLY A 52 0.88 -8.42 7.63
C GLY A 52 1.09 -9.94 7.59
N ASP A 53 0.77 -10.66 8.67
CA ASP A 53 0.86 -12.13 8.73
C ASP A 53 -0.26 -12.85 7.95
N THR A 54 -1.39 -12.19 7.71
CA THR A 54 -2.58 -12.78 7.06
C THR A 54 -2.80 -12.28 5.63
N CYS A 55 -2.13 -11.20 5.25
CA CYS A 55 -2.28 -10.54 3.97
C CYS A 55 -1.44 -11.25 2.89
N PRO A 56 -1.92 -11.31 1.64
CA PRO A 56 -1.13 -11.80 0.52
C PRO A 56 0.22 -11.09 0.39
N GLU A 57 1.26 -11.86 0.05
CA GLU A 57 2.62 -11.34 -0.08
C GLU A 57 2.72 -10.20 -1.10
N CYS A 58 1.95 -10.24 -2.19
CA CYS A 58 1.92 -9.17 -3.19
C CYS A 58 1.46 -7.83 -2.64
N VAL A 59 0.44 -7.84 -1.78
CA VAL A 59 -0.10 -6.64 -1.13
C VAL A 59 0.91 -6.11 -0.12
N ASN A 60 1.49 -7.01 0.69
CA ASN A 60 2.56 -6.66 1.62
C ASN A 60 3.74 -6.00 0.91
N GLN A 61 4.18 -6.54 -0.23
CA GLN A 61 5.28 -5.96 -1.02
C GLN A 61 4.94 -4.56 -1.51
N VAL A 62 3.73 -4.33 -2.05
CA VAL A 62 3.30 -3.01 -2.54
C VAL A 62 3.27 -2.00 -1.40
N PHE A 63 2.61 -2.34 -0.29
CA PHE A 63 2.42 -1.41 0.84
C PHE A 63 3.75 -1.14 1.53
N ALA A 64 4.55 -2.17 1.78
CA ALA A 64 5.86 -2.02 2.38
C ALA A 64 6.76 -1.14 1.51
N THR A 65 6.73 -1.30 0.19
CA THR A 65 7.51 -0.45 -0.73
C THR A 65 7.16 1.03 -0.53
N ILE A 66 5.88 1.38 -0.49
CA ILE A 66 5.43 2.77 -0.30
C ILE A 66 5.87 3.31 1.06
N VAL A 67 5.66 2.52 2.12
CA VAL A 67 6.03 2.89 3.49
C VAL A 67 7.53 3.10 3.59
N TYR A 68 8.34 2.14 3.13
CA TYR A 68 9.79 2.24 3.13
C TYR A 68 10.28 3.42 2.29
N GLU A 69 9.72 3.68 1.11
CA GLU A 69 10.10 4.83 0.29
C GLU A 69 9.86 6.15 1.01
N GLU A 70 8.75 6.30 1.75
CA GLU A 70 8.45 7.51 2.51
C GLU A 70 9.31 7.65 3.78
N PHE A 71 9.68 6.54 4.42
CA PHE A 71 10.65 6.54 5.52
C PHE A 71 12.09 6.82 5.05
N LEU A 72 12.47 6.33 3.87
CA LEU A 72 13.80 6.48 3.29
C LEU A 72 13.97 7.77 2.50
N SER A 73 12.89 8.37 2.01
CA SER A 73 12.91 9.70 1.40
C SER A 73 13.15 10.68 2.54
N PRO A 74 14.38 11.20 2.74
CA PRO A 74 14.56 12.24 3.72
C PRO A 74 13.66 13.37 3.26
N LYS A 75 12.66 13.73 4.06
CA LYS A 75 12.12 15.09 3.99
C LYS A 75 13.36 15.97 4.12
N GLY A 76 13.77 16.53 2.99
CA GLY A 76 14.98 17.33 2.89
C GLY A 76 14.98 18.26 4.08
N GLY A 77 16.06 18.19 4.87
CA GLY A 77 16.29 19.14 5.94
C GLY A 77 16.11 20.53 5.35
N ASP A 78 15.03 21.18 5.77
CA ASP A 78 14.76 22.56 5.44
C ASP A 78 15.74 23.40 6.27
N LYS A 79 16.60 24.13 5.55
CA LYS A 79 17.55 25.18 5.96
C LYS A 79 18.96 24.76 6.39
#